data_AF-A0A1Q1NPA2-F1
#
_entry.id   AF-A0A1Q1NPA2-F1
#
_cell.length_a   1.000
_cell.length_b   1.000
_cell.length_c   1.000
_cell.angle_alpha   90.00
_cell.angle_beta   90.00
_cell.angle_gamma   90.00
#
_symmetry.space_group_name_H-M   'P 1'
#
loop_
_entity.id
_entity.type
_entity.pdbx_description
1 polymer ?
#
loop_
_entity_poly.entity_id
_entity_poly.type
_entity_poly.pdbx_seq_one_letter_code
_entity_poly.pdbx_strand_id
1 'polypeptide(L)'
;MRAIYLCLVLFIAAVAADVQKLEVPPGKEVDIESENYPEDANANSDLKWELSTTSGHVINLKCSDIRLFEEKPCGPWVLRITDGDETEELCTTKFDYEKKFKTNKILVNFKTGPEARGFLQCTATAVKK
;
A
#
# COMPACT_ATOMS: atom_id res chain seq x y z
N MET A 1 -20.88 -50.71 17.86
CA MET A 1 -21.05 -49.29 18.27
C MET A 1 -19.73 -48.58 18.05
N ARG A 2 -19.58 -47.81 16.97
CA ARG A 2 -18.37 -47.00 16.70
C ARG A 2 -18.82 -45.55 16.63
N ALA A 3 -18.44 -44.76 17.63
CA ALA A 3 -18.68 -43.32 17.65
C ALA A 3 -17.68 -42.65 16.69
N ILE A 4 -18.20 -42.03 15.64
CA ILE A 4 -17.41 -41.21 14.71
C ILE A 4 -17.47 -39.79 15.25
N TYR A 5 -16.36 -39.32 15.83
CA TYR A 5 -16.20 -37.93 16.23
C TYR A 5 -16.10 -37.07 14.97
N LEU A 6 -17.13 -36.25 14.73
CA LEU A 6 -17.12 -35.21 13.72
C LEU A 6 -16.23 -34.08 14.24
N CYS A 7 -14.97 -34.05 13.80
CA CYS A 7 -14.04 -32.97 14.14
C CYS A 7 -14.44 -31.74 13.32
N LEU A 8 -15.31 -30.90 13.88
CA LEU A 8 -15.67 -29.59 13.34
C LEU A 8 -14.47 -28.66 13.53
N VAL A 9 -13.57 -28.63 12.54
CA VAL A 9 -12.50 -27.65 12.48
C VAL A 9 -13.12 -26.31 12.08
N LEU A 10 -13.41 -25.48 13.07
CA LEU A 10 -13.71 -24.06 12.87
C LEU A 10 -12.40 -23.37 12.42
N PHE A 11 -12.22 -23.23 11.11
CA PHE A 11 -11.24 -22.29 10.57
C PHE A 11 -11.74 -20.88 10.90
N ILE A 12 -11.26 -20.32 12.01
CA ILE A 12 -11.34 -18.88 12.24
C ILE A 12 -10.32 -18.28 11.27
N ALA A 13 -10.76 -17.91 10.08
CA ALA A 13 -9.97 -17.07 9.20
C ALA A 13 -9.88 -15.70 9.90
N ALA A 14 -8.75 -15.42 10.55
CA ALA A 14 -8.40 -14.05 10.88
C ALA A 14 -8.39 -13.28 9.56
N VAL A 15 -9.31 -12.33 9.39
CA VAL A 15 -9.31 -11.42 8.24
C VAL A 15 -8.14 -10.46 8.46
N ALA A 16 -6.93 -10.92 8.14
CA ALA A 16 -5.80 -10.03 7.95
C ALA A 16 -6.13 -9.20 6.70
N ALA A 17 -6.05 -7.87 6.80
CA ALA A 17 -6.12 -6.99 5.64
C ALA A 17 -5.16 -7.53 4.56
N ASP A 18 -5.68 -7.82 3.37
CA ASP A 18 -4.94 -8.52 2.33
C ASP A 18 -3.80 -7.62 1.84
N VAL A 19 -2.56 -8.04 2.10
CA VAL A 19 -1.36 -7.31 1.66
C VAL A 19 -0.98 -7.84 0.29
N GLN A 20 -1.13 -7.01 -0.74
CA GLN A 20 -0.74 -7.35 -2.09
C GLN A 20 0.78 -7.32 -2.22
N LYS A 21 1.39 -8.47 -2.51
CA LYS A 21 2.84 -8.57 -2.72
C LYS A 21 3.16 -8.39 -4.18
N LEU A 22 3.93 -7.35 -4.51
CA LEU A 22 4.29 -7.01 -5.87
C LEU A 22 5.81 -6.97 -6.04
N GLU A 23 6.32 -7.77 -6.96
CA GLU A 23 7.71 -7.70 -7.37
C GLU A 23 7.88 -6.58 -8.40
N VAL A 24 8.93 -5.78 -8.25
CA VAL A 24 9.32 -4.68 -9.14
C VAL A 24 10.63 -5.06 -9.84
N PRO A 25 10.60 -5.68 -11.03
CA PRO A 25 11.80 -6.08 -11.75
C PRO A 25 12.58 -4.87 -12.31
N PRO A 26 13.92 -4.93 -12.40
CA PRO A 26 14.71 -3.93 -13.12
C PRO A 26 14.25 -3.74 -14.57
N GLY A 27 14.09 -2.48 -14.98
CA GLY A 27 13.61 -2.12 -16.32
C GLY A 27 12.12 -2.33 -16.56
N LYS A 28 11.34 -2.63 -15.51
CA LYS A 28 9.88 -2.70 -15.53
C LYS A 28 9.29 -1.70 -14.55
N GLU A 29 8.05 -1.35 -14.82
CA GLU A 29 7.22 -0.47 -14.00
C GLU A 29 6.08 -1.29 -13.40
N VAL A 30 5.68 -0.93 -12.18
CA VAL A 30 4.55 -1.54 -11.48
C VAL A 30 3.69 -0.41 -10.93
N ASP A 31 2.43 -0.37 -11.34
CA ASP A 31 1.49 0.65 -10.89
C ASP A 31 0.71 0.18 -9.67
N ILE A 32 0.47 1.11 -8.74
CA ILE A 32 -0.46 0.97 -7.62
C ILE A 32 -1.40 2.17 -7.62
N GLU A 33 -2.68 1.89 -7.45
CA GLU A 33 -3.72 2.91 -7.46
C GLU A 33 -4.78 2.64 -6.40
N SER A 34 -5.47 3.70 -5.97
CA SER A 34 -6.63 3.58 -5.09
C SER A 34 -7.78 2.86 -5.80
N GLU A 35 -8.74 2.31 -5.04
CA GLU A 35 -9.93 1.74 -5.67
C GLU A 35 -10.63 2.80 -6.52
N ASN A 36 -11.20 2.40 -7.66
CA ASN A 36 -11.97 3.24 -8.56
C ASN A 36 -11.22 4.38 -9.26
N TYR A 37 -9.89 4.52 -9.10
CA TYR A 37 -9.12 5.55 -9.79
C TYR A 37 -9.47 5.58 -11.30
N PRO A 38 -9.78 6.74 -11.92
CA PRO A 38 -9.55 8.11 -11.44
C PRO A 38 -10.68 8.73 -10.58
N GLU A 39 -11.64 7.94 -10.11
CA GLU A 39 -12.70 8.36 -9.19
C GLU A 39 -12.26 8.22 -7.72
N ASP A 40 -13.07 8.74 -6.79
CA ASP A 40 -12.82 8.63 -5.35
C ASP A 40 -12.73 7.17 -4.89
N ALA A 41 -11.74 6.89 -4.05
CA ALA A 41 -11.62 5.64 -3.33
C ALA A 41 -12.83 5.37 -2.42
N ASN A 42 -13.04 4.10 -2.10
CA ASN A 42 -14.12 3.70 -1.20
C ASN A 42 -13.94 4.30 0.21
N ALA A 43 -15.04 4.35 0.97
CA ALA A 43 -14.97 4.72 2.38
C ALA A 43 -14.27 3.61 3.19
N ASN A 44 -13.45 4.01 4.15
CA ASN A 44 -12.71 3.14 5.05
C ASN A 44 -11.81 2.11 4.33
N SER A 45 -11.27 2.46 3.16
CA SER A 45 -10.27 1.66 2.47
C SER A 45 -9.04 1.45 3.36
N ASP A 46 -8.44 0.26 3.27
CA ASP A 46 -7.17 -0.09 3.90
C ASP A 46 -6.35 -0.93 2.91
N LEU A 47 -5.90 -0.28 1.84
CA LEU A 47 -5.11 -0.90 0.79
C LEU A 47 -3.64 -1.01 1.22
N LYS A 48 -3.04 -2.18 1.01
CA LYS A 48 -1.65 -2.45 1.38
C LYS A 48 -0.92 -3.14 0.24
N TRP A 49 0.21 -2.55 -0.15
CA TRP A 49 1.13 -3.11 -1.12
C TRP A 49 2.51 -3.30 -0.49
N GLU A 50 2.98 -4.53 -0.48
CA GLU A 50 4.35 -4.87 -0.18
C GLU A 50 5.11 -4.93 -1.51
N LEU A 51 5.93 -3.92 -1.78
CA LEU A 51 6.73 -3.84 -2.98
C LEU A 51 8.12 -4.37 -2.68
N SER A 52 8.65 -5.28 -3.50
CA SER A 52 10.00 -5.83 -3.38
C SER A 52 10.74 -5.78 -4.70
N THR A 53 12.07 -5.69 -4.64
CA THR A 53 12.94 -5.82 -5.81
C THR A 53 14.18 -6.66 -5.51
N THR A 54 14.91 -7.00 -6.58
CA THR A 54 16.14 -7.81 -6.52
C THR A 54 17.26 -7.16 -5.70
N SER A 55 18.17 -7.99 -5.17
CA SER A 55 19.38 -7.50 -4.51
C SER A 55 20.21 -6.59 -5.42
N GLY A 56 20.82 -5.55 -4.84
CA GLY A 56 21.55 -4.51 -5.58
C GLY A 56 20.68 -3.39 -6.16
N HIS A 57 19.36 -3.50 -6.04
CA HIS A 57 18.40 -2.45 -6.40
C HIS A 57 17.64 -1.97 -5.17
N VAL A 58 17.04 -0.80 -5.31
CA VAL A 58 16.07 -0.22 -4.38
C VAL A 58 14.87 0.29 -5.17
N ILE A 59 13.78 0.55 -4.48
CA ILE A 59 12.54 1.01 -5.10
C ILE A 59 12.60 2.53 -5.25
N ASN A 60 12.19 3.02 -6.41
CA ASN A 60 11.82 4.42 -6.62
C ASN A 60 10.32 4.49 -6.88
N LEU A 61 9.59 5.20 -6.02
CA LEU A 61 8.14 5.39 -6.15
C LEU A 61 7.87 6.81 -6.65
N LYS A 62 7.16 6.92 -7.75
CA LYS A 62 6.66 8.18 -8.31
C LYS A 62 5.14 8.18 -8.21
N CYS A 63 4.54 9.22 -7.66
CA CYS A 63 3.09 9.37 -7.64
C CYS A 63 2.68 10.64 -8.40
N SER A 64 1.92 10.42 -9.46
CA SER A 64 1.30 11.47 -10.27
C SER A 64 0.08 12.08 -9.60
N ASP A 65 -0.54 11.37 -8.66
CA ASP A 65 -1.73 11.84 -7.96
C ASP A 65 -1.77 11.27 -6.54
N ILE A 66 -1.60 12.14 -5.56
CA ILE A 66 -1.93 11.92 -4.16
C ILE A 66 -2.91 13.02 -3.80
N ARG A 67 -4.15 12.67 -3.47
CA ARG A 67 -5.14 13.62 -2.98
C ARG A 67 -5.82 13.02 -1.76
N LEU A 68 -5.36 13.44 -0.59
CA LEU A 68 -5.90 13.03 0.71
C LEU A 68 -6.34 14.27 1.49
N PHE A 69 -7.19 14.07 2.49
CA PHE A 69 -7.64 15.14 3.36
C PHE A 69 -6.45 15.72 4.15
N GLU A 70 -6.26 17.03 4.06
CA GLU A 70 -5.15 17.73 4.70
C GLU A 70 -5.46 18.04 6.17
N GLU A 71 -4.81 17.30 7.07
CA GLU A 71 -4.88 17.53 8.51
C GLU A 71 -3.55 17.20 9.19
N LYS A 72 -3.28 17.80 10.36
CA LYS A 72 -2.06 17.53 11.15
C LYS A 72 -2.40 17.36 12.63
N PRO A 73 -1.98 16.25 13.27
CA PRO A 73 -1.37 15.05 12.67
C PRO A 73 -2.30 14.39 11.64
N CYS A 74 -1.77 13.54 10.75
CA CYS A 74 -2.63 12.82 9.81
C CYS A 74 -3.64 11.96 10.58
N GLY A 75 -4.91 12.01 10.18
CA GLY A 75 -5.97 11.19 10.76
C GLY A 75 -6.34 10.05 9.82
N PRO A 76 -7.63 9.84 9.48
CA PRO A 76 -8.07 8.65 8.74
C PRO A 76 -7.54 8.57 7.30
N TRP A 77 -7.42 9.71 6.62
CA TRP A 77 -6.92 9.81 5.25
C TRP A 77 -5.40 9.93 5.26
N VAL A 78 -4.73 8.81 5.02
CA VAL A 78 -3.27 8.75 5.16
C VAL A 78 -2.67 7.73 4.22
N LEU A 79 -1.59 8.12 3.58
CA LEU A 79 -0.66 7.26 2.87
C LEU A 79 0.57 7.07 3.76
N ARG A 80 0.75 5.85 4.29
CA ARG A 80 1.94 5.45 5.03
C ARG A 80 2.89 4.71 4.11
N ILE A 81 4.16 5.07 4.15
CA ILE A 81 5.19 4.34 3.43
C ILE A 81 6.30 3.96 4.40
N THR A 82 6.48 2.66 4.61
CA THR A 82 7.49 2.10 5.51
C THR A 82 8.64 1.51 4.71
N ASP A 83 9.86 1.91 5.04
CA ASP A 83 11.13 1.49 4.45
C ASP A 83 12.10 1.09 5.57
N GLY A 84 12.18 -0.22 5.86
CA GLY A 84 12.85 -0.72 7.05
C GLY A 84 12.19 -0.22 8.33
N ASP A 85 12.94 0.49 9.17
CA ASP A 85 12.48 1.04 10.45
C ASP A 85 11.89 2.46 10.34
N GLU A 86 11.97 3.08 9.15
CA GLU A 86 11.45 4.42 8.90
C GLU A 86 10.04 4.35 8.31
N THR A 87 9.13 5.17 8.83
CA THR A 87 7.79 5.35 8.26
C THR A 87 7.52 6.82 7.99
N GLU A 88 7.09 7.12 6.77
CA GLU A 88 6.60 8.43 6.34
C GLU A 88 5.07 8.40 6.27
N GLU A 89 4.42 9.46 6.75
CA GLU A 89 2.97 9.65 6.61
C GLU A 89 2.67 10.88 5.76
N LEU A 90 1.83 10.69 4.74
CA LEU A 90 1.34 11.73 3.86
C LEU A 90 -0.18 11.82 3.94
N CYS A 91 -0.69 13.02 4.19
CA CYS A 91 -2.11 13.37 4.18
C CYS A 91 -2.21 14.74 3.53
N THR A 92 -1.96 14.78 2.22
CA THR A 92 -1.80 16.01 1.43
C THR A 92 -2.31 15.84 0.02
N THR A 93 -2.41 16.95 -0.71
CA THR A 93 -2.51 16.96 -2.16
C THR A 93 -1.15 17.18 -2.81
N LYS A 94 -0.68 16.22 -3.62
CA LYS A 94 0.60 16.30 -4.33
C LYS A 94 0.54 15.51 -5.64
N PHE A 95 1.04 16.09 -6.74
CA PHE A 95 0.98 15.50 -8.09
C PHE A 95 2.35 15.10 -8.66
N ASP A 96 3.41 15.29 -7.87
CA ASP A 96 4.80 15.11 -8.27
C ASP A 96 5.64 14.49 -7.15
N TYR A 97 5.02 13.61 -6.34
CA TYR A 97 5.77 12.93 -5.30
C TYR A 97 6.73 11.93 -5.94
N GLU A 98 8.01 12.03 -5.59
CA GLU A 98 9.01 11.04 -5.98
C GLU A 98 9.94 10.78 -4.81
N LYS A 99 10.21 9.49 -4.54
CA LYS A 99 11.16 9.09 -3.52
C LYS A 99 11.87 7.79 -3.90
N LYS A 100 13.21 7.85 -3.82
CA LYS A 100 14.10 6.68 -3.83
C LYS A 100 14.27 6.18 -2.39
N PHE A 101 13.99 4.89 -2.18
CA PHE A 101 14.07 4.24 -0.87
C PHE A 101 15.44 3.62 -0.62
N LYS A 102 15.70 3.26 0.65
CA LYS A 102 17.00 2.77 1.15
C LYS A 102 17.10 1.25 1.06
N THR A 103 15.99 0.55 1.31
CA THR A 103 15.92 -0.90 1.24
C THR A 103 15.37 -1.36 -0.11
N ASN A 104 15.46 -2.66 -0.36
CA ASN A 104 14.89 -3.29 -1.55
C ASN A 104 13.42 -3.72 -1.36
N LYS A 105 12.78 -3.30 -0.26
CA LYS A 105 11.40 -3.68 0.08
C LYS A 105 10.71 -2.57 0.87
N ILE A 106 9.55 -2.13 0.40
CA ILE A 106 8.73 -1.13 1.11
C ILE A 106 7.31 -1.63 1.31
N LEU A 107 6.64 -1.11 2.34
CA LEU A 107 5.21 -1.28 2.55
C LEU A 107 4.51 0.05 2.31
N VAL A 108 3.59 0.07 1.35
CA VAL A 108 2.72 1.22 1.07
C VAL A 108 1.33 0.89 1.63
N ASN A 109 0.80 1.74 2.49
CA ASN A 109 -0.53 1.60 3.06
C ASN A 109 -1.34 2.87 2.83
N PHE A 110 -2.36 2.76 1.98
CA PHE A 110 -3.30 3.83 1.68
C PHE A 110 -4.60 3.59 2.45
N LYS A 111 -5.02 4.61 3.22
CA LYS A 111 -6.24 4.56 4.01
C LYS A 111 -7.13 5.76 3.74
N THR A 112 -8.44 5.53 3.77
CA THR A 112 -9.47 6.57 3.74
C THR A 112 -10.33 6.52 5.00
N GLY A 113 -11.02 7.63 5.29
CA GLY A 113 -11.97 7.72 6.39
C GLY A 113 -13.40 7.28 6.02
N PRO A 114 -14.39 7.59 6.87
CA PRO A 114 -15.79 7.22 6.66
C PRO A 114 -16.45 7.82 5.40
N GLU A 115 -15.87 8.89 4.86
CA GLU A 115 -16.29 9.44 3.57
C GLU A 115 -15.45 8.80 2.46
N ALA A 116 -16.13 8.35 1.39
CA ALA A 116 -15.51 7.82 0.19
C ALA A 116 -14.78 8.93 -0.56
N ARG A 117 -13.56 9.22 -0.11
CA ARG A 117 -12.70 10.29 -0.61
C ARG A 117 -11.25 9.86 -0.57
N GLY A 118 -10.55 10.15 -1.65
CA GLY A 118 -9.10 10.00 -1.72
C GLY A 118 -8.65 9.40 -3.04
N PHE A 119 -7.46 9.79 -3.49
CA PHE A 119 -6.88 9.34 -4.74
C PHE A 119 -5.42 8.97 -4.51
N LEU A 120 -5.02 7.86 -5.11
CA LEU A 120 -3.63 7.44 -5.22
C LEU A 120 -3.40 6.91 -6.62
N GLN A 121 -2.37 7.43 -7.30
CA GLN A 121 -1.79 6.81 -8.47
C GLN A 121 -0.26 6.92 -8.36
N CYS A 122 0.41 5.78 -8.28
CA CYS A 122 1.86 5.71 -8.23
C CYS A 122 2.41 4.61 -9.15
N THR A 123 3.61 4.84 -9.64
CA THR A 123 4.42 3.90 -10.40
C THR A 123 5.71 3.63 -9.64
N ALA A 124 5.96 2.34 -9.37
CA ALA A 124 7.18 1.85 -8.76
C ALA A 124 8.14 1.31 -9.81
N THR A 125 9.42 1.64 -9.64
CA THR A 125 10.52 1.15 -10.50
C THR A 125 11.68 0.70 -9.65
N ALA A 126 12.46 -0.25 -10.19
CA ALA A 126 13.70 -0.69 -9.55
C ALA A 126 14.89 0.09 -10.11
N VAL A 127 15.61 0.76 -9.21
CA VAL A 127 16.83 1.54 -9.54
C VAL A 127 18.03 0.95 -8.82
N LYS A 128 19.23 1.07 -9.40
CA LYS A 128 20.45 0.63 -8.72
C LYS A 128 20.60 1.35 -7.38
N LYS A 129 20.98 0.60 -6.35
CA LYS A 129 21.19 1.12 -5.00
C LYS A 129 22.23 2.24 -5.02
#